data_AF-A0A8J2PQ77-F1
#
_entry.id   AF-A0A8J2PQ77-F1
#
_cell.length_a   1.000
_cell.length_b   1.000
_cell.length_c   1.000
_cell.angle_alpha   90.00
_cell.angle_beta   90.00
_cell.angle_gamma   90.00
#
_symmetry.space_group_name_H-M   'P 1'
#
loop_
_entity.id
_entity.type
_entity.pdbx_description
1 polymer ?
#
loop_
_entity_poly.entity_id
_entity_poly.type
_entity_poly.pdbx_seq_one_letter_code
_entity_poly.pdbx_strand_id
1 'polypeptide(L)'
;MDETFTYKAPLFKNERTTVERVEKFISENYFKDCNLRGRLYGRSYPVHVKHCDFGLDIVTFHDAVEALSTRGAEVGVGFKFGPTWTTHWFQIDVSLPQNISSKSKIVLRFDPNCEALLWSADGQPIKGLSPDFGRTDLIISTSPTVQRFYIEASCSDRSGDGDGNALGPVKMDKIFELKRCELAEYNAAIYDLIIDFELLLEMSKMLPKEGARRYQALYTANDMINCLVVSNFSLDAQTQCHLQAKKFFCQPNGASQMTLYAMGNCHIDTAWLWRYRETRRKCARSWSATLRLMEKYKEMKFVISQAQQLVWLKECYPSLYKDMQKFALDGRFVAVGGAWVEMDGKFA
;
A
#
# COMPACT_ATOMS: atom_id res chain seq x y z
N MET A 1 -19.47 -6.89 42.54
CA MET A 1 -19.59 -8.09 41.69
C MET A 1 -19.84 -7.56 40.29
N ASP A 2 -18.77 -7.42 39.50
CA ASP A 2 -18.87 -7.02 38.09
C ASP A 2 -19.41 -8.20 37.29
N GLU A 3 -20.71 -8.19 37.00
CA GLU A 3 -21.27 -9.05 35.97
C GLU A 3 -20.77 -8.53 34.62
N THR A 4 -19.68 -9.14 34.15
CA THR A 4 -19.26 -9.04 32.76
C THR A 4 -20.40 -9.59 31.90
N PHE A 5 -21.20 -8.70 31.30
CA PHE A 5 -22.20 -9.09 30.31
C PHE A 5 -21.49 -9.74 29.11
N THR A 6 -21.35 -11.06 29.15
CA THR A 6 -20.98 -11.87 27.99
C THR A 6 -22.16 -11.87 27.02
N TYR A 7 -22.28 -10.81 26.23
CA TYR A 7 -23.22 -10.75 25.12
C TYR A 7 -22.72 -11.67 24.01
N LYS A 8 -23.49 -12.73 23.72
CA LYS A 8 -23.26 -13.63 22.59
C LYS A 8 -24.29 -13.32 21.52
N ALA A 9 -23.87 -13.14 20.26
CA ALA A 9 -24.82 -12.92 19.19
C ALA A 9 -25.87 -14.05 19.11
N PRO A 10 -27.14 -13.72 18.83
CA PRO A 10 -28.16 -14.74 18.64
C PRO A 10 -27.82 -15.61 17.42
N LEU A 11 -27.86 -16.93 17.62
CA LEU A 11 -27.57 -17.94 16.60
C LEU A 11 -28.52 -17.84 15.40
N PHE A 12 -29.70 -17.24 15.56
CA PHE A 12 -30.74 -17.11 14.53
C PHE A 12 -30.84 -15.69 13.96
N LYS A 13 -29.74 -15.12 13.46
CA LYS A 13 -29.82 -13.93 12.61
C LYS A 13 -29.96 -14.31 11.15
N ASN A 14 -30.74 -13.52 10.42
CA ASN A 14 -30.77 -13.58 8.97
C ASN A 14 -29.34 -13.39 8.43
N GLU A 15 -28.83 -14.37 7.68
CA GLU A 15 -27.47 -14.39 7.14
C GLU A 15 -27.18 -13.09 6.37
N ARG A 16 -28.09 -12.70 5.48
CA ARG A 16 -27.95 -11.49 4.65
C ARG A 16 -27.77 -10.25 5.52
N THR A 17 -28.61 -10.05 6.53
CA THR A 17 -28.52 -8.88 7.41
C THR A 17 -27.20 -8.85 8.17
N THR A 18 -26.68 -10.01 8.59
CA THR A 18 -25.42 -10.10 9.32
C THR A 18 -24.24 -9.81 8.40
N VAL A 19 -24.26 -10.34 7.17
CA VAL A 19 -23.25 -10.07 6.14
C VAL A 19 -23.22 -8.57 5.82
N GLU A 20 -24.38 -7.96 5.53
CA GLU A 20 -24.48 -6.53 5.23
C GLU A 20 -23.99 -5.66 6.40
N ARG A 21 -24.24 -6.08 7.64
CA ARG A 21 -23.74 -5.37 8.83
C ARG A 21 -22.20 -5.35 8.84
N VAL A 22 -21.56 -6.50 8.61
CA VAL A 22 -20.09 -6.59 8.59
C VAL A 22 -19.53 -5.80 7.41
N GLU A 23 -20.11 -5.93 6.20
CA GLU A 23 -19.74 -5.14 5.02
C GLU A 23 -19.76 -3.64 5.29
N LYS A 24 -20.84 -3.14 5.90
CA LYS A 24 -21.02 -1.72 6.22
C LYS A 24 -20.04 -1.25 7.30
N PHE A 25 -19.69 -2.13 8.26
CA PHE A 25 -18.74 -1.82 9.34
C PHE A 25 -17.30 -1.63 8.85
N ILE A 26 -16.94 -2.26 7.73
CA ILE A 26 -15.64 -2.06 7.06
C ILE A 26 -15.80 -1.37 5.71
N SER A 27 -16.86 -0.60 5.48
CA SER A 27 -17.06 0.05 4.19
C SER A 27 -16.16 1.27 4.00
N GLU A 28 -15.65 1.46 2.78
CA GLU A 28 -14.98 2.70 2.39
C GLU A 28 -15.93 3.87 2.19
N ASN A 29 -17.24 3.61 2.04
CA ASN A 29 -18.21 4.60 1.62
C ASN A 29 -19.29 4.86 2.66
N TYR A 30 -19.72 3.83 3.39
CA TYR A 30 -20.85 3.92 4.31
C TYR A 30 -20.40 4.08 5.76
N PHE A 31 -21.10 4.92 6.52
CA PHE A 31 -20.96 5.08 7.98
C PHE A 31 -19.55 5.45 8.45
N LYS A 32 -18.78 6.23 7.67
CA LYS A 32 -17.39 6.59 8.02
C LYS A 32 -17.29 7.37 9.34
N ASP A 33 -18.37 7.94 9.83
CA ASP A 33 -18.47 8.60 11.12
C ASP A 33 -18.37 7.63 12.31
N CYS A 34 -18.73 6.35 12.12
CA CYS A 34 -18.78 5.37 13.21
C CYS A 34 -18.15 4.01 12.91
N ASN A 35 -17.88 3.70 11.64
CA ASN A 35 -17.33 2.43 11.20
C ASN A 35 -15.82 2.31 11.45
N LEU A 36 -15.23 1.16 11.11
CA LEU A 36 -13.84 0.87 11.42
C LEU A 36 -12.85 1.68 10.56
N ARG A 37 -13.15 1.85 9.26
CA ARG A 37 -12.29 2.59 8.32
C ARG A 37 -12.22 4.08 8.62
N GLY A 38 -13.30 4.66 9.14
CA GLY A 38 -13.34 6.04 9.64
C GLY A 38 -12.40 6.31 10.82
N ARG A 39 -11.93 5.25 11.49
CA ARG A 39 -11.05 5.31 12.66
C ARG A 39 -9.59 4.98 12.33
N LEU A 40 -9.29 4.69 11.06
CA LEU A 40 -7.94 4.31 10.63
C LEU A 40 -6.96 5.47 10.77
N TYR A 41 -7.42 6.69 10.47
CA TYR A 41 -6.65 7.91 10.59
C TYR A 41 -7.24 8.81 11.66
N GLY A 42 -6.38 9.38 12.49
CA GLY A 42 -6.73 10.35 13.52
C GLY A 42 -6.59 11.78 13.00
N ARG A 43 -5.91 12.63 13.77
CA ARG A 43 -5.67 14.02 13.36
C ARG A 43 -4.76 14.10 12.15
N SER A 44 -5.11 14.98 11.22
CA SER A 44 -4.26 15.36 10.08
C SER A 44 -3.49 16.64 10.35
N TYR A 45 -2.29 16.74 9.79
CA TYR A 45 -1.44 17.93 9.85
C TYR A 45 -0.95 18.30 8.43
N PRO A 46 -0.93 19.59 8.09
CA PRO A 46 -0.43 20.03 6.79
C PRO A 46 1.08 19.79 6.69
N VAL A 47 1.56 19.64 5.46
CA VAL A 47 2.99 19.59 5.13
C VAL A 47 3.29 20.63 4.06
N HIS A 48 4.54 21.09 4.02
CA HIS A 48 4.98 22.03 2.99
C HIS A 48 5.49 21.26 1.78
N VAL A 49 5.06 21.67 0.58
CA VAL A 49 5.34 20.96 -0.65
C VAL A 49 5.83 21.93 -1.70
N LYS A 50 7.03 21.69 -2.22
CA LYS A 50 7.51 22.35 -3.43
C LYS A 50 7.42 21.41 -4.61
N HIS A 51 7.20 21.97 -5.78
CA HIS A 51 7.12 21.27 -7.05
C HIS A 51 8.11 21.84 -8.06
N CYS A 52 8.64 20.95 -8.91
CA CYS A 52 9.41 21.32 -10.08
C CYS A 52 9.07 20.41 -11.27
N ASP A 53 8.97 21.02 -12.45
CA ASP A 53 8.69 20.36 -13.72
C ASP A 53 9.98 20.16 -14.55
N PHE A 54 10.09 18.96 -15.14
CA PHE A 54 11.18 18.52 -16.01
C PHE A 54 10.68 18.06 -17.39
N GLY A 55 9.39 18.21 -17.69
CA GLY A 55 8.82 17.78 -18.97
C GLY A 55 9.11 16.30 -19.22
N LEU A 56 9.54 15.97 -20.44
CA LEU A 56 9.80 14.58 -20.84
C LEU A 56 11.14 14.01 -20.35
N ASP A 57 11.97 14.84 -19.70
CA ASP A 57 13.29 14.44 -19.23
C ASP A 57 13.19 13.65 -17.92
N ILE A 58 13.98 12.58 -17.83
CA ILE A 58 14.18 11.83 -16.60
C ILE A 58 15.52 12.30 -16.04
N VAL A 59 15.45 13.07 -14.95
CA VAL A 59 16.63 13.67 -14.31
C VAL A 59 17.12 12.83 -13.14
N THR A 60 18.38 13.04 -12.74
CA THR A 60 18.91 12.39 -11.54
C THR A 60 18.31 13.01 -10.27
N PHE A 61 18.41 12.29 -9.15
CA PHE A 61 18.00 12.82 -7.86
C PHE A 61 18.71 14.15 -7.52
N HIS A 62 20.01 14.26 -7.82
CA HIS A 62 20.78 15.46 -7.51
C HIS A 62 20.28 16.69 -8.29
N ASP A 63 20.11 16.54 -9.61
CA ASP A 63 19.61 17.62 -10.46
C ASP A 63 18.20 18.05 -10.06
N ALA A 64 17.37 17.08 -9.66
CA ALA A 64 16.02 17.36 -9.19
C ALA A 64 16.01 18.19 -7.89
N VAL A 65 16.85 17.82 -6.92
CA VAL A 65 16.97 18.53 -5.64
C VAL A 65 17.53 19.94 -5.82
N GLU A 66 18.51 20.10 -6.71
CA GLU A 66 19.08 21.41 -7.04
C GLU A 66 18.03 22.33 -7.68
N ALA A 67 17.29 21.81 -8.65
CA ALA A 67 16.20 22.54 -9.30
C ALA A 67 15.05 22.88 -8.33
N LEU A 68 14.67 21.98 -7.41
CA LEU A 68 13.69 22.26 -6.37
C LEU A 68 14.14 23.36 -5.41
N SER A 69 15.45 23.44 -5.14
CA SER A 69 16.03 24.47 -4.27
C SER A 69 16.07 25.85 -4.93
N THR A 70 16.31 25.90 -6.24
CA THR A 70 16.51 27.14 -7.01
C THR A 70 15.23 27.69 -7.63
N ARG A 71 14.38 26.83 -8.18
CA ARG A 71 13.16 27.18 -8.95
C ARG A 71 11.91 26.42 -8.50
N GLY A 72 11.92 25.76 -7.34
CA GLY A 72 10.76 25.06 -6.81
C GLY A 72 9.65 26.02 -6.39
N ALA A 73 8.42 25.75 -6.82
CA ALA A 73 7.23 26.52 -6.46
C ALA A 73 6.43 25.81 -5.37
N GLU A 74 5.91 26.55 -4.39
CA GLU A 74 5.01 25.99 -3.36
C GLU A 74 3.68 25.56 -3.99
N VAL A 75 3.24 24.35 -3.68
CA VAL A 75 1.99 23.77 -4.18
C VAL A 75 1.20 23.11 -3.05
N GLY A 76 -0.08 22.86 -3.29
CA GLY A 76 -0.97 22.22 -2.34
C GLY A 76 -1.89 21.18 -2.98
N VAL A 77 -2.75 20.58 -2.17
CA VAL A 77 -3.79 19.66 -2.66
C VAL A 77 -4.65 20.36 -3.70
N GLY A 78 -4.95 19.67 -4.80
CA GLY A 78 -5.64 20.22 -5.97
C GLY A 78 -4.71 20.79 -7.05
N PHE A 79 -3.39 20.85 -6.80
CA PHE A 79 -2.42 21.26 -7.81
C PHE A 79 -2.42 20.29 -9.00
N LYS A 80 -2.54 20.83 -10.21
CA LYS A 80 -2.61 20.09 -11.47
C LYS A 80 -1.28 20.15 -12.21
N PHE A 81 -0.85 19.01 -12.75
CA PHE A 81 0.44 18.87 -13.43
C PHE A 81 0.39 17.79 -14.53
N GLY A 82 1.39 17.77 -15.41
CA GLY A 82 1.43 16.92 -16.59
C GLY A 82 2.07 17.65 -17.78
N PRO A 83 1.85 17.20 -19.02
CA PRO A 83 0.87 16.19 -19.42
C PRO A 83 1.42 14.75 -19.37
N THR A 84 0.89 13.81 -20.17
CA THR A 84 1.29 12.39 -20.06
C THR A 84 2.77 12.18 -20.34
N TRP A 85 3.38 11.32 -19.52
CA TRP A 85 4.78 10.93 -19.52
C TRP A 85 5.79 12.01 -19.16
N THR A 86 5.32 13.14 -18.62
CA THR A 86 6.23 14.09 -17.99
C THR A 86 6.69 13.61 -16.61
N THR A 87 7.86 14.07 -16.20
CA THR A 87 8.45 13.81 -14.89
C THR A 87 8.36 15.08 -14.05
N HIS A 88 7.82 14.92 -12.85
CA HIS A 88 7.70 15.99 -11.88
C HIS A 88 8.32 15.56 -10.57
N TRP A 89 8.97 16.49 -9.88
CA TRP A 89 9.50 16.24 -8.55
C TRP A 89 8.80 17.09 -7.52
N PHE A 90 8.56 16.48 -6.37
CA PHE A 90 8.02 17.15 -5.20
C PHE A 90 9.02 17.06 -4.06
N GLN A 91 9.30 18.19 -3.41
CA GLN A 91 9.98 18.23 -2.11
C GLN A 91 8.91 18.31 -1.03
N ILE A 92 9.01 17.48 0.00
CA ILE A 92 8.06 17.44 1.11
C ILE A 92 8.83 17.72 2.39
N ASP A 93 8.54 18.88 2.97
CA ASP A 93 9.08 19.31 4.25
C ASP A 93 8.08 19.00 5.35
N VAL A 94 8.47 18.07 6.21
CA VAL A 94 7.67 17.55 7.31
C VAL A 94 8.17 18.16 8.62
N SER A 95 7.25 18.79 9.35
CA SER A 95 7.47 19.28 10.71
C SER A 95 6.48 18.62 11.65
N LEU A 96 6.97 17.74 12.52
CA LEU A 96 6.14 17.06 13.49
C LEU A 96 5.72 18.01 14.63
N PRO A 97 4.42 18.04 15.01
CA PRO A 97 3.95 18.78 16.17
C PRO A 97 4.68 18.39 17.47
N GLN A 98 4.99 19.38 18.31
CA GLN A 98 5.76 19.20 19.56
C GLN A 98 5.09 18.25 20.58
N ASN A 99 3.78 18.06 20.50
CA ASN A 99 3.00 17.26 21.46
C ASN A 99 2.70 15.82 20.96
N ILE A 100 3.36 15.36 19.90
CA ILE A 100 3.18 13.98 19.43
C ILE A 100 3.84 13.03 20.42
N SER A 101 3.03 12.15 21.01
CA SER A 101 3.54 11.05 21.83
C SER A 101 4.49 10.18 21.01
N SER A 102 5.61 9.77 21.62
CA SER A 102 6.55 8.83 20.99
C SER A 102 5.93 7.48 20.62
N LYS A 103 4.76 7.15 21.21
CA LYS A 103 3.98 5.94 20.90
C LYS A 103 3.04 6.10 19.71
N SER A 104 2.75 7.33 19.29
CA SER A 104 1.88 7.59 18.14
C SER A 104 2.59 7.18 16.85
N LYS A 105 1.89 6.43 16.00
CA LYS A 105 2.36 6.15 14.64
C LYS A 105 1.86 7.28 13.75
N ILE A 106 2.78 7.91 13.03
CA ILE A 106 2.46 8.96 12.05
C ILE A 106 2.78 8.43 10.66
N VAL A 107 1.90 8.72 9.72
CA VAL A 107 2.12 8.42 8.31
C VAL A 107 2.13 9.72 7.50
N LEU A 108 3.09 9.83 6.58
CA LEU A 108 3.01 10.77 5.47
C LEU A 108 2.13 10.13 4.39
N ARG A 109 1.07 10.83 4.00
CA ARG A 109 0.12 10.40 2.98
C ARG A 109 0.27 11.29 1.77
N PHE A 110 0.73 10.72 0.66
CA PHE A 110 0.97 11.47 -0.56
C PHE A 110 0.38 10.76 -1.77
N ASP A 111 -0.59 11.40 -2.42
CA ASP A 111 -1.31 10.87 -3.57
C ASP A 111 -1.20 11.85 -4.75
N PRO A 112 -0.25 11.64 -5.67
CA PRO A 112 -0.09 12.44 -6.88
C PRO A 112 -1.04 12.00 -8.00
N ASN A 113 -1.95 11.05 -7.75
CA ASN A 113 -2.85 10.46 -8.75
C ASN A 113 -2.13 9.86 -9.97
N CYS A 114 -0.86 9.48 -9.81
CA CYS A 114 -0.04 8.82 -10.83
C CYS A 114 0.99 7.89 -10.18
N GLU A 115 1.76 7.20 -11.01
CA GLU A 115 2.88 6.40 -10.51
C GLU A 115 4.01 7.27 -9.95
N ALA A 116 4.47 6.97 -8.73
CA ALA A 116 5.53 7.76 -8.12
C ALA A 116 6.51 6.93 -7.28
N LEU A 117 7.73 7.43 -7.11
CA LEU A 117 8.75 6.86 -6.24
C LEU A 117 9.08 7.86 -5.13
N LEU A 118 8.99 7.41 -3.89
CA LEU A 118 9.46 8.16 -2.73
C LEU A 118 10.96 7.95 -2.53
N TRP A 119 11.66 9.05 -2.29
CA TRP A 119 13.08 9.14 -2.02
C TRP A 119 13.35 9.79 -0.67
N SER A 120 14.40 9.34 0.00
CA SER A 120 14.95 9.97 1.18
C SER A 120 15.75 11.23 0.85
N ALA A 121 16.05 12.05 1.85
CA ALA A 121 16.87 13.25 1.68
C ALA A 121 18.30 12.96 1.21
N ASP A 122 18.83 11.75 1.48
CA ASP A 122 20.15 11.27 1.06
C ASP A 122 20.13 10.54 -0.30
N GLY A 123 19.01 10.61 -1.04
CA GLY A 123 18.93 10.08 -2.41
C GLY A 123 18.73 8.58 -2.50
N GLN A 124 18.16 7.95 -1.48
CA GLN A 124 17.82 6.53 -1.49
C GLN A 124 16.34 6.30 -1.85
N PRO A 125 16.04 5.42 -2.82
CA PRO A 125 14.67 4.96 -3.06
C PRO A 125 14.09 4.27 -1.82
N ILE A 126 12.97 4.79 -1.30
CA ILE A 126 12.32 4.23 -0.11
C ILE A 126 11.23 3.25 -0.52
N LYS A 127 10.26 3.70 -1.32
CA LYS A 127 9.02 2.98 -1.61
C LYS A 127 8.30 3.57 -2.83
N GLY A 128 7.84 2.72 -3.76
CA GLY A 128 6.88 3.13 -4.79
C GLY A 128 5.50 3.45 -4.22
N LEU A 129 4.87 4.51 -4.72
CA LEU A 129 3.50 4.90 -4.39
C LEU A 129 2.54 4.42 -5.48
N SER A 130 1.41 3.84 -5.08
CA SER A 130 0.39 3.33 -5.99
C SER A 130 -1.00 3.78 -5.53
N PRO A 131 -1.44 4.99 -5.97
CA PRO A 131 -2.75 5.56 -5.64
C PRO A 131 -3.93 4.61 -5.86
N ASP A 132 -3.96 3.89 -6.98
CA ASP A 132 -5.06 2.99 -7.37
C ASP A 132 -5.35 1.87 -6.35
N PHE A 133 -4.37 1.53 -5.51
CA PHE A 133 -4.50 0.52 -4.46
C PHE A 133 -4.40 1.10 -3.05
N GLY A 134 -4.52 2.43 -2.90
CA GLY A 134 -4.39 3.12 -1.62
C GLY A 134 -3.01 2.98 -0.98
N ARG A 135 -1.97 2.60 -1.75
CA ARG A 135 -0.59 2.44 -1.25
C ARG A 135 0.18 3.75 -1.37
N THR A 136 -0.33 4.78 -0.69
CA THR A 136 0.20 6.15 -0.70
C THR A 136 0.76 6.60 0.64
N ASP A 137 0.72 5.72 1.64
CA ASP A 137 1.19 5.99 2.99
C ASP A 137 2.64 5.54 3.20
N LEU A 138 3.40 6.38 3.91
CA LEU A 138 4.72 6.09 4.45
C LEU A 138 4.69 6.28 5.96
N ILE A 139 5.00 5.24 6.72
CA ILE A 139 5.22 5.39 8.16
C ILE A 139 6.54 6.16 8.36
N ILE A 140 6.49 7.28 9.08
CA ILE A 140 7.66 8.10 9.41
C ILE A 140 8.04 7.94 10.88
N SER A 141 9.32 8.13 11.18
CA SER A 141 9.81 8.16 12.55
C SER A 141 9.34 9.45 13.25
N THR A 142 9.14 9.39 14.57
CA THR A 142 8.86 10.58 15.39
C THR A 142 10.12 11.39 15.71
N SER A 143 11.30 10.88 15.32
CA SER A 143 12.59 11.55 15.44
C SER A 143 13.45 11.34 14.18
N PRO A 144 14.07 12.40 13.61
CA PRO A 144 13.98 13.80 14.03
C PRO A 144 12.61 14.44 13.77
N THR A 145 12.30 15.55 14.44
CA THR A 145 11.00 16.25 14.30
C THR A 145 10.83 16.95 12.96
N VAL A 146 11.95 17.33 12.33
CA VAL A 146 11.97 17.88 10.98
C VAL A 146 12.60 16.85 10.05
N GLN A 147 11.86 16.49 9.00
CA GLN A 147 12.27 15.51 8.02
C GLN A 147 11.96 16.02 6.62
N ARG A 148 12.78 15.63 5.64
CA ARG A 148 12.58 15.96 4.25
C ARG A 148 12.51 14.68 3.42
N PHE A 149 11.55 14.65 2.51
CA PHE A 149 11.40 13.60 1.52
C PHE A 149 11.26 14.21 0.13
N TYR A 150 11.54 13.39 -0.88
CA TYR A 150 11.34 13.77 -2.26
C TYR A 150 10.47 12.73 -2.96
N ILE A 151 9.66 13.15 -3.91
CA ILE A 151 8.82 12.25 -4.70
C ILE A 151 9.07 12.53 -6.17
N GLU A 152 9.52 11.51 -6.88
CA GLU A 152 9.56 11.47 -8.33
C GLU A 152 8.21 10.96 -8.83
N ALA A 153 7.39 11.84 -9.39
CA ALA A 153 6.13 11.50 -10.01
C ALA A 153 6.30 11.34 -11.53
N SER A 154 5.90 10.19 -12.05
CA SER A 154 5.76 9.93 -13.48
C SER A 154 4.30 10.10 -13.85
N CYS A 155 3.98 11.04 -14.73
CA CYS A 155 2.62 11.30 -15.23
C CYS A 155 2.14 10.15 -16.13
N SER A 156 1.87 9.00 -15.51
CA SER A 156 1.44 7.77 -16.15
C SER A 156 0.59 6.95 -15.19
N ASP A 157 -0.41 6.25 -15.74
CA ASP A 157 -1.15 5.22 -15.04
C ASP A 157 -0.38 3.89 -14.99
N ARG A 158 -0.70 3.08 -13.98
CA ARG A 158 -0.12 1.74 -13.86
C ARG A 158 -0.46 0.85 -15.05
N SER A 159 -1.69 0.94 -15.54
CA SER A 159 -2.26 0.05 -16.56
C SER A 159 -2.21 0.62 -17.99
N GLY A 160 -1.50 1.72 -18.21
CA GLY A 160 -1.42 2.40 -19.51
C GLY A 160 -2.31 3.62 -19.62
N ASP A 161 -1.95 4.53 -20.53
CA ASP A 161 -2.46 5.90 -20.62
C ASP A 161 -3.38 6.13 -21.82
N GLY A 162 -4.13 5.11 -22.25
CA GLY A 162 -5.02 5.19 -23.41
C GLY A 162 -6.25 6.09 -23.20
N ASP A 163 -6.74 6.74 -24.26
CA ASP A 163 -7.94 7.59 -24.20
C ASP A 163 -9.22 6.74 -24.11
N GLY A 164 -9.96 6.85 -23.00
CA GLY A 164 -11.20 6.11 -22.72
C GLY A 164 -11.03 4.61 -22.42
N ASN A 165 -9.98 3.96 -22.94
CA ASN A 165 -9.60 2.58 -22.66
C ASN A 165 -8.07 2.48 -22.57
N ALA A 166 -7.56 1.71 -21.61
CA ALA A 166 -6.13 1.52 -21.35
C ALA A 166 -5.33 1.03 -22.57
N LEU A 167 -5.96 0.21 -23.42
CA LEU A 167 -5.34 -0.34 -24.64
C LEU A 167 -5.44 0.59 -25.86
N GLY A 168 -6.16 1.69 -25.74
CA GLY A 168 -6.31 2.67 -26.82
C GLY A 168 -5.01 3.46 -27.06
N PRO A 169 -4.98 4.28 -28.13
CA PRO A 169 -3.91 5.24 -28.33
C PRO A 169 -3.75 6.15 -27.10
N VAL A 170 -2.50 6.45 -26.79
CA VAL A 170 -2.14 7.22 -25.59
C VAL A 170 -2.73 8.62 -25.65
N LYS A 171 -3.39 9.02 -24.57
CA LYS A 171 -3.90 10.38 -24.36
C LYS A 171 -2.78 11.30 -23.90
N MET A 172 -2.08 11.91 -24.85
CA MET A 172 -0.89 12.70 -24.54
C MET A 172 -1.15 13.95 -23.69
N ASP A 173 -2.37 14.49 -23.65
CA ASP A 173 -2.76 15.72 -22.95
C ASP A 173 -3.38 15.48 -21.56
N LYS A 174 -3.37 14.24 -21.05
CA LYS A 174 -3.92 13.94 -19.73
C LYS A 174 -3.15 14.67 -18.63
N ILE A 175 -3.91 15.29 -17.72
CA ILE A 175 -3.44 16.02 -16.56
C ILE A 175 -3.71 15.22 -15.29
N PHE A 176 -2.76 15.30 -14.37
CA PHE A 176 -2.78 14.66 -13.06
C PHE A 176 -2.97 15.70 -11.96
N GLU A 177 -3.31 15.26 -10.76
CA GLU A 177 -3.67 16.14 -9.65
C GLU A 177 -3.13 15.59 -8.33
N LEU A 178 -2.52 16.47 -7.52
CA LEU A 178 -2.15 16.14 -6.15
C LEU A 178 -3.43 16.03 -5.29
N LYS A 179 -3.96 14.81 -5.16
CA LYS A 179 -5.21 14.51 -4.45
C LYS A 179 -5.07 14.53 -2.92
N ARG A 180 -3.88 14.21 -2.42
CA ARG A 180 -3.62 14.19 -0.98
C ARG A 180 -2.16 14.48 -0.68
N CYS A 181 -1.93 15.32 0.33
CA CYS A 181 -0.61 15.56 0.89
C CYS A 181 -0.75 16.04 2.34
N GLU A 182 -0.55 15.14 3.29
CA GLU A 182 -0.74 15.43 4.73
C GLU A 182 0.06 14.44 5.58
N LEU A 183 0.33 14.81 6.82
CA LEU A 183 0.59 13.82 7.87
C LEU A 183 -0.73 13.42 8.50
N ALA A 184 -0.83 12.17 8.92
CA ALA A 184 -1.95 11.71 9.73
C ALA A 184 -1.46 10.81 10.86
N GLU A 185 -2.14 10.89 12.00
CA GLU A 185 -2.07 9.84 13.01
C GLU A 185 -2.62 8.54 12.42
N TYR A 186 -1.90 7.44 12.60
CA TYR A 186 -2.24 6.13 12.03
C TYR A 186 -2.53 5.12 13.13
N ASN A 187 -3.72 4.53 13.10
CA ASN A 187 -4.07 3.49 14.04
C ASN A 187 -3.81 2.10 13.45
N ALA A 188 -2.64 1.54 13.77
CA ALA A 188 -2.24 0.22 13.32
C ALA A 188 -3.15 -0.91 13.84
N ALA A 189 -3.67 -0.80 15.08
CA ALA A 189 -4.56 -1.81 15.62
C ALA A 189 -5.90 -1.85 14.87
N ILE A 190 -6.39 -0.67 14.46
CA ILE A 190 -7.58 -0.57 13.60
C ILE A 190 -7.30 -1.14 12.21
N TYR A 191 -6.11 -0.90 11.63
CA TYR A 191 -5.72 -1.54 10.37
C TYR A 191 -5.72 -3.07 10.46
N ASP A 192 -5.12 -3.64 11.50
CA ASP A 192 -5.08 -5.08 11.70
C ASP A 192 -6.51 -5.66 11.83
N LEU A 193 -7.40 -4.96 12.55
CA LEU A 193 -8.81 -5.33 12.62
C LEU A 193 -9.53 -5.23 11.26
N ILE A 194 -9.23 -4.23 10.44
CA ILE A 194 -9.81 -4.13 9.08
C ILE A 194 -9.47 -5.39 8.28
N ILE A 195 -8.20 -5.82 8.32
CA ILE A 195 -7.76 -7.04 7.64
C ILE A 195 -8.45 -8.28 8.22
N ASP A 196 -8.56 -8.39 9.54
CA ASP A 196 -9.29 -9.50 10.18
C ASP A 196 -10.74 -9.58 9.71
N PHE A 197 -11.43 -8.44 9.67
CA PHE A 197 -12.82 -8.35 9.21
C PHE A 197 -12.98 -8.67 7.73
N GLU A 198 -12.07 -8.19 6.88
CA GLU A 198 -12.07 -8.51 5.45
C GLU A 198 -11.93 -10.01 5.23
N LEU A 199 -10.96 -10.65 5.89
CA LEU A 199 -10.75 -12.10 5.82
C LEU A 199 -11.96 -12.89 6.34
N LEU A 200 -12.51 -12.53 7.49
CA LEU A 200 -13.70 -13.20 8.05
C LEU A 200 -14.92 -13.05 7.13
N LEU A 201 -15.12 -11.85 6.57
CA LEU A 201 -16.21 -11.57 5.66
C LEU A 201 -16.06 -12.35 4.35
N GLU A 202 -14.89 -12.35 3.74
CA GLU A 202 -14.61 -13.12 2.53
C GLU A 202 -14.81 -14.61 2.77
N MET A 203 -14.30 -15.15 3.87
CA MET A 203 -14.55 -16.55 4.26
C MET A 203 -16.05 -16.84 4.41
N SER A 204 -16.82 -15.91 4.99
CA SER A 204 -18.28 -16.09 5.13
C SER A 204 -19.04 -16.06 3.80
N LYS A 205 -18.48 -15.43 2.75
CA LYS A 205 -19.10 -15.35 1.42
C LYS A 205 -18.71 -16.54 0.55
N MET A 206 -17.42 -16.89 0.58
CA MET A 206 -16.79 -17.82 -0.35
C MET A 206 -16.87 -19.28 0.09
N LEU A 207 -16.90 -19.57 1.40
CA LEU A 207 -17.01 -20.96 1.88
C LEU A 207 -18.40 -21.55 1.59
N PRO A 208 -18.52 -22.88 1.38
CA PRO A 208 -19.78 -23.55 1.11
C PRO A 208 -20.83 -23.27 2.20
N LYS A 209 -22.10 -23.16 1.81
CA LYS A 209 -23.21 -22.88 2.74
C LYS A 209 -23.50 -24.05 3.68
N GLU A 210 -23.12 -25.25 3.29
CA GLU A 210 -23.27 -26.47 4.07
C GLU A 210 -22.21 -26.55 5.18
N GLY A 211 -21.13 -25.75 5.08
CA GLY A 211 -20.00 -25.78 6.01
C GLY A 211 -20.18 -24.85 7.21
N ALA A 212 -20.06 -25.39 8.42
CA ALA A 212 -20.16 -24.62 9.66
C ALA A 212 -19.14 -23.47 9.77
N ARG A 213 -17.96 -23.60 9.15
CA ARG A 213 -16.87 -22.61 9.23
C ARG A 213 -17.25 -21.26 8.61
N ARG A 214 -18.08 -21.26 7.57
CA ARG A 214 -18.67 -20.06 6.94
C ARG A 214 -19.40 -19.21 7.99
N TYR A 215 -20.30 -19.86 8.71
CA TYR A 215 -21.12 -19.20 9.74
C TYR A 215 -20.30 -18.82 10.96
N GLN A 216 -19.35 -19.66 11.38
CA GLN A 216 -18.43 -19.31 12.46
C GLN A 216 -17.63 -18.03 12.15
N ALA A 217 -17.15 -17.86 10.91
CA ALA A 217 -16.47 -16.63 10.50
C ALA A 217 -17.41 -15.41 10.62
N LEU A 218 -18.64 -15.55 10.12
CA LEU A 218 -19.65 -14.48 10.17
C LEU A 218 -20.04 -14.09 11.60
N TYR A 219 -20.30 -15.08 12.46
CA TYR A 219 -20.64 -14.83 13.87
C TYR A 219 -19.45 -14.26 14.64
N THR A 220 -18.23 -14.72 14.36
CA THR A 220 -16.99 -14.16 14.95
C THR A 220 -16.88 -12.67 14.64
N ALA A 221 -17.03 -12.29 13.37
CA ALA A 221 -17.04 -10.88 12.96
C ALA A 221 -18.18 -10.11 13.65
N ASN A 222 -19.38 -10.66 13.66
CA ASN A 222 -20.54 -10.00 14.27
C ASN A 222 -20.37 -9.79 15.80
N ASP A 223 -19.75 -10.72 16.51
CA ASP A 223 -19.40 -10.61 17.93
C ASP A 223 -18.30 -9.56 18.16
N MET A 224 -17.26 -9.54 17.33
CA MET A 224 -16.23 -8.50 17.36
C MET A 224 -16.83 -7.10 17.20
N ILE A 225 -17.81 -6.91 16.30
CA ILE A 225 -18.51 -5.62 16.17
C ILE A 225 -19.20 -5.24 17.48
N ASN A 226 -19.89 -6.18 18.14
CA ASN A 226 -20.57 -5.89 19.40
C ASN A 226 -19.56 -5.47 20.48
N CYS A 227 -18.46 -6.20 20.61
CA CYS A 227 -17.39 -5.89 21.56
C CYS A 227 -16.82 -4.49 21.32
N LEU A 228 -16.43 -4.18 20.06
CA LEU A 228 -15.88 -2.88 19.71
C LEU A 228 -16.87 -1.73 19.98
N VAL A 229 -18.14 -1.90 19.61
CA VAL A 229 -19.15 -0.84 19.78
C VAL A 229 -19.49 -0.61 21.26
N VAL A 230 -19.74 -1.68 22.03
CA VAL A 230 -20.11 -1.59 23.46
C VAL A 230 -18.96 -1.00 24.28
N SER A 231 -17.72 -1.36 23.97
CA SER A 231 -16.54 -0.82 24.65
C SER A 231 -16.06 0.52 24.11
N ASN A 232 -16.83 1.16 23.21
CA ASN A 232 -16.47 2.41 22.53
C ASN A 232 -15.05 2.37 21.94
N PHE A 233 -14.69 1.26 21.30
CA PHE A 233 -13.40 1.00 20.67
C PHE A 233 -12.20 1.17 21.62
N SER A 234 -12.32 0.78 22.89
CA SER A 234 -11.17 0.75 23.81
C SER A 234 -10.01 -0.11 23.26
N LEU A 235 -8.77 0.22 23.65
CA LEU A 235 -7.59 -0.51 23.20
C LEU A 235 -7.64 -2.00 23.61
N ASP A 236 -8.20 -2.29 24.78
CA ASP A 236 -8.39 -3.66 25.27
C ASP A 236 -9.37 -4.42 24.38
N ALA A 237 -10.51 -3.81 24.00
CA ALA A 237 -11.48 -4.41 23.09
C ALA A 237 -10.88 -4.66 21.69
N GLN A 238 -10.09 -3.72 21.18
CA GLN A 238 -9.37 -3.89 19.90
C GLN A 238 -8.42 -5.10 19.97
N THR A 239 -7.63 -5.19 21.04
CA THR A 239 -6.68 -6.29 21.25
C THR A 239 -7.41 -7.63 21.39
N GLN A 240 -8.49 -7.68 22.17
CA GLN A 240 -9.31 -8.88 22.34
C GLN A 240 -9.94 -9.35 21.03
N CYS A 241 -10.49 -8.43 20.23
CA CYS A 241 -11.07 -8.77 18.93
C CYS A 241 -10.02 -9.32 17.96
N HIS A 242 -8.83 -8.71 17.90
CA HIS A 242 -7.74 -9.21 17.07
C HIS A 242 -7.28 -10.61 17.50
N LEU A 243 -7.16 -10.85 18.82
CA LEU A 243 -6.85 -12.18 19.36
C LEU A 243 -7.95 -13.22 19.05
N GLN A 244 -9.22 -12.81 19.09
CA GLN A 244 -10.35 -13.66 18.72
C GLN A 244 -10.29 -14.07 17.25
N ALA A 245 -10.03 -13.13 16.34
CA ALA A 245 -9.84 -13.41 14.92
C ALA A 245 -8.63 -14.33 14.68
N LYS A 246 -7.49 -14.03 15.30
CA LYS A 246 -6.28 -14.89 15.22
C LYS A 246 -6.55 -16.31 15.69
N LYS A 247 -7.28 -16.48 16.81
CA LYS A 247 -7.70 -17.81 17.29
C LYS A 247 -8.58 -18.54 16.28
N PHE A 248 -9.43 -17.83 15.54
CA PHE A 248 -10.22 -18.41 14.45
C PHE A 248 -9.33 -18.84 13.27
N PHE A 249 -8.39 -18.00 12.83
CA PHE A 249 -7.51 -18.30 11.71
C PHE A 249 -6.51 -19.42 12.00
N CYS A 250 -6.03 -19.54 13.24
CA CYS A 250 -5.09 -20.60 13.64
C CYS A 250 -5.72 -22.00 13.74
N GLN A 251 -7.04 -22.15 13.55
CA GLN A 251 -7.68 -23.47 13.55
C GLN A 251 -7.24 -24.26 12.31
N PRO A 252 -6.58 -25.41 12.49
CA PRO A 252 -6.05 -26.18 11.37
C PRO A 252 -7.17 -26.74 10.52
N ASN A 253 -6.87 -26.98 9.25
CA ASN A 253 -7.71 -27.81 8.40
C ASN A 253 -7.47 -29.30 8.72
N GLY A 254 -8.32 -30.18 8.19
CA GLY A 254 -8.12 -31.62 8.32
C GLY A 254 -6.79 -32.08 7.74
N ALA A 255 -6.20 -33.15 8.29
CA ALA A 255 -4.86 -33.62 7.92
C ALA A 255 -4.73 -34.06 6.45
N SER A 256 -5.82 -34.40 5.77
CA SER A 256 -5.84 -34.83 4.37
C SER A 256 -5.91 -33.68 3.35
N GLN A 257 -5.84 -32.43 3.81
CA GLN A 257 -5.98 -31.25 2.94
C GLN A 257 -4.65 -30.91 2.24
N MET A 258 -4.76 -30.32 1.05
CA MET A 258 -3.59 -29.88 0.28
C MET A 258 -2.79 -28.80 0.99
N THR A 259 -1.47 -28.84 0.86
CA THR A 259 -0.58 -27.75 1.28
C THR A 259 -0.47 -26.70 0.19
N LEU A 260 -0.87 -25.47 0.50
CA LEU A 260 -0.73 -24.32 -0.40
C LEU A 260 0.60 -23.60 -0.13
N TYR A 261 1.39 -23.38 -1.18
CA TYR A 261 2.57 -22.51 -1.12
C TYR A 261 2.25 -21.21 -1.83
N ALA A 262 2.45 -20.09 -1.14
CA ALA A 262 2.26 -18.75 -1.69
C ALA A 262 3.61 -18.04 -1.84
N MET A 263 3.84 -17.41 -2.98
CA MET A 263 5.01 -16.59 -3.25
C MET A 263 4.56 -15.25 -3.84
N GLY A 264 5.18 -14.15 -3.41
CA GLY A 264 4.96 -12.85 -4.02
C GLY A 264 5.59 -12.81 -5.41
N ASN A 265 4.91 -12.20 -6.36
CA ASN A 265 5.42 -11.94 -7.71
C ASN A 265 5.04 -10.52 -8.13
N CYS A 266 5.86 -9.88 -8.97
CA CYS A 266 5.50 -8.65 -9.65
C CYS A 266 5.93 -8.77 -11.11
N HIS A 267 4.98 -9.21 -11.95
CA HIS A 267 5.15 -9.17 -13.39
C HIS A 267 5.19 -7.72 -13.88
N ILE A 268 6.21 -7.38 -14.64
CA ILE A 268 6.34 -6.08 -15.30
C ILE A 268 6.68 -6.35 -16.76
N ASP A 269 5.78 -5.98 -17.66
CA ASP A 269 6.07 -6.01 -19.09
C ASP A 269 7.22 -5.07 -19.41
N THR A 270 8.23 -5.59 -20.12
CA THR A 270 9.44 -4.83 -20.43
C THR A 270 9.12 -3.62 -21.32
N ALA A 271 8.19 -3.78 -22.27
CA ALA A 271 7.51 -2.70 -22.97
C ALA A 271 6.13 -3.20 -23.39
N TRP A 272 5.08 -2.48 -23.00
CA TRP A 272 3.71 -2.78 -23.41
C TRP A 272 2.97 -1.49 -23.76
N LEU A 273 2.40 -0.82 -22.75
CA LEU A 273 1.70 0.47 -22.91
C LEU A 273 2.59 1.67 -22.52
N TRP A 274 3.88 1.40 -22.28
CA TRP A 274 4.90 2.37 -21.91
C TRP A 274 6.24 2.00 -22.54
N ARG A 275 7.15 2.97 -22.58
CA ARG A 275 8.50 2.82 -23.15
C ARG A 275 9.46 2.17 -22.14
N TYR A 276 10.58 1.60 -22.63
CA TYR A 276 11.60 0.97 -21.77
C TYR A 276 12.09 1.85 -20.62
N ARG A 277 12.24 3.16 -20.85
CA ARG A 277 12.66 4.11 -19.83
C ARG A 277 11.72 4.10 -18.60
N GLU A 278 10.43 3.86 -18.82
CA GLU A 278 9.44 3.77 -17.75
C GLU A 278 9.56 2.45 -17.00
N THR A 279 9.82 1.35 -17.70
CA THR A 279 10.06 0.05 -17.08
C THR A 279 11.18 0.11 -16.05
N ARG A 280 12.27 0.84 -16.32
CA ARG A 280 13.37 1.05 -15.36
C ARG A 280 12.85 1.66 -14.05
N ARG A 281 11.98 2.68 -14.14
CA ARG A 281 11.32 3.33 -12.99
C ARG A 281 10.27 2.43 -12.33
N LYS A 282 9.49 1.68 -13.12
CA LYS A 282 8.49 0.70 -12.64
C LYS A 282 9.16 -0.36 -11.75
N CYS A 283 10.31 -0.90 -12.19
CA CYS A 283 11.08 -1.86 -11.42
C CYS A 283 11.50 -1.28 -10.07
N ALA A 284 12.06 -0.06 -10.05
CA ALA A 284 12.48 0.59 -8.80
C ALA A 284 11.31 0.82 -7.83
N ARG A 285 10.17 1.33 -8.32
CA ARG A 285 8.96 1.56 -7.52
C ARG A 285 8.40 0.27 -6.93
N SER A 286 8.23 -0.76 -7.77
CA SER A 286 7.67 -2.03 -7.35
C SER A 286 8.59 -2.75 -6.37
N TRP A 287 9.88 -2.86 -6.69
CA TRP A 287 10.80 -3.64 -5.87
C TRP A 287 11.19 -2.93 -4.58
N SER A 288 11.30 -1.60 -4.54
CA SER A 288 11.46 -0.86 -3.27
C SER A 288 10.27 -1.12 -2.32
N ALA A 289 9.04 -1.10 -2.83
CA ALA A 289 7.87 -1.44 -2.03
C ALA A 289 7.89 -2.92 -1.55
N THR A 290 8.29 -3.85 -2.42
CA THR A 290 8.44 -5.26 -2.06
C THR A 290 9.48 -5.46 -0.96
N LEU A 291 10.65 -4.82 -1.05
CA LEU A 291 11.69 -4.97 -0.02
C LEU A 291 11.20 -4.52 1.36
N ARG A 292 10.43 -3.41 1.44
CA ARG A 292 9.83 -2.97 2.71
C ARG A 292 8.84 -3.99 3.27
N LEU A 293 8.10 -4.69 2.41
CA LEU A 293 7.25 -5.81 2.83
C LEU A 293 8.09 -6.98 3.34
N MET A 294 9.18 -7.34 2.66
CA MET A 294 10.08 -8.43 3.07
C MET A 294 10.86 -8.12 4.36
N GLU A 295 11.12 -6.84 4.64
CA GLU A 295 11.66 -6.38 5.93
C GLU A 295 10.65 -6.61 7.06
N LYS A 296 9.37 -6.28 6.83
CA LYS A 296 8.28 -6.42 7.81
C LYS A 296 7.87 -7.88 8.02
N TYR A 297 7.73 -8.65 6.94
CA TYR A 297 7.24 -10.03 6.93
C TYR A 297 8.39 -10.99 6.63
N LYS A 298 9.02 -11.52 7.68
CA LYS A 298 10.28 -12.27 7.58
C LYS A 298 10.16 -13.56 6.75
N GLU A 299 8.99 -14.17 6.71
CA GLU A 299 8.70 -15.41 5.95
C GLU A 299 8.37 -15.16 4.47
N MET A 300 8.15 -13.89 4.08
CA MET A 300 7.77 -13.55 2.71
C MET A 300 8.89 -13.93 1.73
N LYS A 301 8.53 -14.73 0.73
CA LYS A 301 9.35 -15.00 -0.45
C LYS A 301 8.81 -14.24 -1.65
N PHE A 302 9.72 -13.76 -2.47
CA PHE A 302 9.39 -13.00 -3.67
C PHE A 302 10.17 -13.50 -4.87
N VAL A 303 9.49 -13.62 -6.01
CA VAL A 303 10.06 -14.10 -7.26
C VAL A 303 10.04 -13.03 -8.35
N ILE A 304 11.06 -13.04 -9.19
CA ILE A 304 11.10 -12.29 -10.46
C ILE A 304 11.70 -13.16 -11.56
N SER A 305 11.35 -12.88 -12.81
CA SER A 305 11.73 -13.71 -13.96
C SER A 305 12.83 -13.12 -14.84
N GLN A 306 12.82 -11.80 -15.06
CA GLN A 306 13.55 -11.16 -16.15
C GLN A 306 14.93 -10.63 -15.70
N ALA A 307 16.02 -11.16 -16.27
CA ALA A 307 17.37 -10.71 -15.93
C ALA A 307 17.67 -9.28 -16.42
N GLN A 308 17.13 -8.86 -17.57
CA GLN A 308 17.33 -7.51 -18.11
C GLN A 308 16.88 -6.41 -17.15
N GLN A 309 15.78 -6.64 -16.43
CA GLN A 309 15.26 -5.69 -15.45
C GLN A 309 16.21 -5.54 -14.25
N LEU A 310 16.88 -6.61 -13.82
CA LEU A 310 17.91 -6.54 -12.78
C LEU A 310 19.14 -5.74 -13.22
N VAL A 311 19.55 -5.89 -14.48
CA VAL A 311 20.67 -5.11 -15.05
C VAL A 311 20.34 -3.62 -15.03
N TRP A 312 19.15 -3.25 -15.50
CA TRP A 312 18.71 -1.84 -15.46
C TRP A 312 18.59 -1.29 -14.05
N LEU A 313 18.15 -2.11 -13.09
CA LEU A 313 18.10 -1.67 -11.71
C LEU A 313 19.50 -1.45 -11.13
N LYS A 314 20.46 -2.32 -11.43
CA LYS A 314 21.86 -2.16 -11.00
C LYS A 314 22.46 -0.85 -11.53
N GLU A 315 22.14 -0.49 -12.76
CA GLU A 315 22.61 0.74 -13.41
C GLU A 315 21.95 2.01 -12.84
N CYS A 316 20.61 2.02 -12.74
CA CYS A 316 19.86 3.22 -12.36
C CYS A 316 19.70 3.41 -10.84
N TYR A 317 19.62 2.32 -10.09
CA TYR A 317 19.30 2.29 -8.66
C TYR A 317 20.23 1.31 -7.91
N PRO A 318 21.55 1.55 -7.92
CA PRO A 318 22.55 0.61 -7.41
C PRO A 318 22.36 0.26 -5.92
N SER A 319 21.85 1.20 -5.10
CA SER A 319 21.56 0.94 -3.69
C SER A 319 20.42 -0.04 -3.51
N LEU A 320 19.33 0.10 -4.27
CA LEU A 320 18.20 -0.82 -4.25
C LEU A 320 18.62 -2.22 -4.72
N TYR A 321 19.45 -2.29 -5.76
CA TYR A 321 20.04 -3.55 -6.22
C TYR A 321 20.86 -4.24 -5.12
N LYS A 322 21.69 -3.49 -4.39
CA LYS A 322 22.46 -4.02 -3.26
C LYS A 322 21.56 -4.56 -2.15
N ASP A 323 20.44 -3.90 -1.86
CA ASP A 323 19.48 -4.40 -0.87
C ASP A 323 18.79 -5.68 -1.35
N MET A 324 18.41 -5.77 -2.63
CA MET A 324 17.88 -7.02 -3.20
C MET A 324 18.87 -8.17 -3.09
N GLN A 325 20.16 -7.93 -3.30
CA GLN A 325 21.20 -8.95 -3.14
C GLN A 325 21.23 -9.54 -1.72
N LYS A 326 20.99 -8.74 -0.68
CA LYS A 326 20.91 -9.23 0.71
C LYS A 326 19.77 -10.24 0.86
N PHE A 327 18.58 -9.92 0.36
CA PHE A 327 17.44 -10.84 0.41
C PHE A 327 17.62 -12.08 -0.48
N ALA A 328 18.40 -11.97 -1.55
CA ALA A 328 18.74 -13.11 -2.40
C ALA A 328 19.70 -14.07 -1.69
N LEU A 329 20.72 -13.54 -1.00
CA LEU A 329 21.62 -14.35 -0.16
C LEU A 329 20.87 -15.03 1.00
N ASP A 330 19.85 -14.38 1.55
CA ASP A 330 18.94 -14.96 2.55
C ASP A 330 17.96 -16.01 1.97
N GLY A 331 17.97 -16.25 0.65
CA GLY A 331 17.07 -17.21 -0.01
C GLY A 331 15.59 -16.79 -0.06
N ARG A 332 15.29 -15.51 0.19
CA ARG A 332 13.92 -14.96 0.19
C ARG A 332 13.56 -14.23 -1.09
N PHE A 333 14.57 -13.72 -1.79
CA PHE A 333 14.42 -13.17 -3.14
C PHE A 333 14.93 -14.19 -4.14
N VAL A 334 14.06 -14.67 -5.03
CA VAL A 334 14.36 -15.81 -5.92
C VAL A 334 14.21 -15.38 -7.37
N ALA A 335 15.30 -15.46 -8.13
CA ALA A 335 15.23 -15.36 -9.58
C ALA A 335 14.70 -16.68 -10.17
N VAL A 336 13.64 -16.60 -10.97
CA VAL A 336 12.99 -17.72 -11.65
C VAL A 336 13.05 -17.54 -13.17
N GLY A 337 12.63 -18.54 -13.95
CA GLY A 337 12.62 -18.48 -15.41
C GLY A 337 13.99 -18.68 -16.07
N GLY A 338 15.02 -17.98 -15.60
CA GLY A 338 16.39 -18.12 -16.12
C GLY A 338 16.61 -17.50 -17.51
N ALA A 339 15.70 -16.64 -17.97
CA ALA A 339 15.74 -15.99 -19.27
C ALA A 339 16.14 -14.50 -19.16
N TRP A 340 16.65 -13.94 -20.26
CA TRP A 340 17.01 -12.52 -20.31
C TRP A 340 15.77 -11.61 -20.17
N VAL A 341 14.70 -12.00 -20.87
CA VAL A 341 13.35 -11.41 -20.83
C VAL A 341 12.34 -12.55 -20.89
N GLU A 342 11.08 -12.28 -20.55
CA GLU A 342 9.98 -13.21 -20.84
C GLU A 342 9.59 -13.07 -22.31
N MET A 343 10.25 -13.83 -23.18
CA MET A 343 10.02 -13.82 -24.62
C MET A 343 8.75 -14.58 -25.02
N ASP A 344 8.19 -14.22 -26.18
CA ASP A 344 7.12 -15.02 -26.78
C ASP A 344 7.66 -16.41 -27.16
N GLY A 345 6.94 -17.46 -26.76
CA GLY A 345 7.31 -18.85 -27.03
C GLY A 345 6.98 -19.33 -28.44
N LYS A 346 6.35 -18.51 -29.29
CA LYS A 346 5.90 -18.91 -30.64
C LYS A 346 6.85 -18.54 -31.78
N PHE A 347 7.70 -17.53 -31.62
CA PHE A 347 8.57 -17.01 -32.69
C PHE A 347 10.06 -17.30 -32.44
N ALA A 348 10.37 -18.41 -31.76
CA ALA A 348 11.73 -18.83 -31.43
C ALA A 348 12.48 -19.41 -32.65
#